data_AF-A0A1Q5WNZ1-F1
#
_entry.id   AF-A0A1Q5WNZ1-F1
#
_cell.length_a   1.000
_cell.length_b   1.000
_cell.length_c   1.000
_cell.angle_alpha   90.00
_cell.angle_beta   90.00
_cell.angle_gamma   90.00
#
_symmetry.space_group_name_H-M   'P 1'
#
loop_
_entity.id
_entity.type
_entity.pdbx_description
1 polymer ?
#
loop_
_entity_poly.entity_id
_entity_poly.type
_entity_poly.pdbx_seq_one_letter_code
_entity_poly.pdbx_strand_id
1 'polypeptide(L)' 'MEYTDIIFNLMPPLFTLSELQRVYEIILGRELLAPAFLRKLADRVTETEEFTKDAGHRPSKLYRYRVDRDTN' A
#
# COMPACT_ATOMS: atom_id res chain seq x y z
N MET A 1 16.49 -4.72 7.61
CA MET A 1 15.26 -5.52 7.42
C MET A 1 14.11 -4.57 7.66
N GLU A 2 13.55 -4.03 6.58
CA GLU A 2 12.55 -2.97 6.67
C GLU A 2 11.18 -3.60 7.00
N TYR A 3 10.48 -3.07 8.00
CA TYR A 3 9.10 -3.48 8.36
C TYR A 3 8.13 -3.49 7.16
N THR A 4 8.47 -2.69 6.16
CA THR A 4 7.70 -2.48 4.94
C THR A 4 7.61 -3.77 4.10
N ASP A 5 8.69 -4.54 3.96
CA ASP A 5 8.68 -5.79 3.20
C ASP A 5 7.82 -6.87 3.86
N ILE A 6 7.84 -6.96 5.19
CA ILE A 6 7.01 -7.91 5.95
C ILE A 6 5.52 -7.58 5.75
N ILE A 7 5.17 -6.29 5.82
CA ILE A 7 3.79 -5.82 5.60
C ILE A 7 3.30 -6.20 4.21
N PHE A 8 4.11 -5.98 3.18
CA PHE A 8 3.74 -6.36 1.82
C PHE A 8 3.61 -7.86 1.63
N ASN A 9 4.39 -8.67 2.34
CA ASN A 9 4.28 -10.13 2.28
C ASN A 9 3.03 -10.67 3.01
N LEU A 10 2.45 -9.88 3.93
CA LEU A 10 1.19 -10.18 4.62
C LEU A 10 -0.04 -9.69 3.85
N MET A 11 0.14 -8.83 2.84
CA MET A 11 -0.92 -8.25 2.03
C MET A 11 -0.96 -8.87 0.62
N PRO A 12 -2.11 -8.79 -0.07
CA PRO A 12 -2.17 -9.12 -1.48
C PRO A 12 -1.19 -8.26 -2.32
N PRO A 13 -0.72 -8.75 -3.48
CA PRO A 13 0.22 -8.01 -4.34
C PRO A 13 -0.39 -6.71 -4.91
N LEU A 14 -1.72 -6.64 -4.96
CA LEU A 14 -2.49 -5.47 -5.32
C LEU A 14 -3.31 -5.07 -4.10
N PHE A 15 -3.18 -3.83 -3.67
CA PHE A 15 -3.85 -3.32 -2.48
C PHE A 15 -4.34 -1.90 -2.71
N THR A 16 -5.33 -1.47 -1.92
CA THR A 16 -5.73 -0.07 -1.89
C THR A 16 -4.86 0.71 -0.91
N LEU A 17 -4.73 2.02 -1.13
CA LEU A 17 -4.03 2.92 -0.20
C LEU A 17 -4.64 2.88 1.20
N SER A 18 -5.96 2.77 1.29
CA SER A 18 -6.69 2.70 2.55
C SER A 18 -6.38 1.43 3.33
N GLU A 19 -6.26 0.28 2.65
CA GLU A 19 -5.85 -0.98 3.29
C GLU A 19 -4.42 -0.91 3.81
N LEU A 20 -3.51 -0.37 2.99
CA LEU A 20 -2.12 -0.21 3.37
C LEU A 20 -1.97 0.72 4.58
N GLN A 21 -2.69 1.86 4.58
CA GLN A 21 -2.71 2.78 5.72
C GLN A 21 -3.16 2.05 6.99
N ARG A 22 -4.28 1.32 6.93
CA ARG A 22 -4.85 0.62 8.08
C ARG A 22 -3.89 -0.42 8.67
N VAL A 23 -3.21 -1.20 7.82
CA VAL A 23 -2.23 -2.20 8.30
C VAL A 23 -1.04 -1.51 8.99
N TYR A 24 -0.53 -0.42 8.41
CA TYR A 24 0.52 0.36 9.04
C TYR A 24 0.08 0.96 10.38
N GLU A 25 -1.15 1.48 10.48
CA GLU A 25 -1.71 2.02 11.72
C GLU A 25 -1.81 0.95 12.82
N ILE A 26 -2.23 -0.27 12.44
CA ILE A 26 -2.29 -1.43 13.36
C ILE A 26 -0.91 -1.81 13.86
N ILE A 27 0.10 -1.87 12.98
CA ILE A 27 1.46 -2.28 13.33
C ILE A 27 2.20 -1.21 14.14
N LEU A 28 2.01 0.06 13.79
CA LEU A 28 2.60 1.19 14.51
C LEU A 28 1.83 1.54 15.78
N GLY A 29 0.59 1.07 15.94
CA GLY A 29 -0.28 1.40 17.07
C GLY A 29 -0.66 2.87 17.12
N ARG A 30 -0.68 3.58 15.98
CA ARG A 30 -0.99 5.02 15.89
C ARG A 30 -1.70 5.34 14.59
N GLU A 31 -2.50 6.40 14.60
CA GLU A 31 -3.12 6.93 13.39
C GLU A 31 -2.07 7.61 12.49
N LEU A 32 -2.16 7.34 11.18
CA LEU A 32 -1.29 7.91 10.18
C LEU A 32 -2.06 8.90 9.33
N LEU A 33 -1.45 10.06 9.08
CA LEU A 33 -2.01 11.03 8.15
C LEU A 33 -1.84 10.52 6.72
N ALA A 34 -2.96 10.19 6.08
CA ALA A 34 -3.04 9.77 4.69
C ALA A 34 -2.12 10.58 3.74
N PRO A 35 -2.14 11.93 3.70
CA PRO A 35 -1.29 12.69 2.78
C PRO A 35 0.22 12.54 3.04
N ALA A 36 0.64 12.45 4.30
CA ALA A 36 2.04 12.25 4.65
C ALA A 36 2.51 10.83 4.32
N PHE A 37 1.64 9.85 4.56
CA PHE A 37 1.88 8.45 4.23
C PHE A 37 1.97 8.23 2.73
N LEU A 38 1.02 8.79 1.97
CA LEU A 38 1.02 8.77 0.52
C LEU A 38 2.28 9.37 -0.06
N ARG A 39 2.73 10.51 0.44
CA ARG A 39 3.97 11.14 -0.03
C ARG A 39 5.20 10.26 0.20
N LYS A 40 5.25 9.53 1.31
CA LYS A 40 6.36 8.62 1.63
C LYS A 40 6.33 7.34 0.79
N LEU A 41 5.12 6.84 0.49
CA LEU A 41 4.93 5.64 -0.31
C LEU A 41 4.96 5.89 -1.81
N ALA A 42 4.65 7.08 -2.29
CA ALA A 42 4.61 7.39 -3.73
C ALA A 42 5.91 7.01 -4.46
N ASP A 43 7.05 7.04 -3.76
CA ASP A 43 8.35 6.61 -4.28
C ASP A 43 8.53 5.08 -4.29
N ARG A 44 7.79 4.38 -3.41
CA ARG A 44 7.84 2.93 -3.18
C ARG A 44 6.66 2.15 -3.71
N VAL A 45 5.60 2.79 -4.19
CA VAL A 45 4.42 2.14 -4.78
C VAL A 45 4.17 2.68 -6.18
N THR A 46 3.64 1.83 -7.05
CA THR A 46 3.27 2.19 -8.41
C THR A 46 1.75 2.09 -8.54
N GLU A 47 1.14 3.15 -9.04
CA GLU A 47 -0.27 3.14 -9.45
C GLU A 47 -0.48 2.11 -10.55
N THR A 48 -1.50 1.27 -10.39
CA THR A 48 -1.90 0.32 -11.42
C THR A 48 -3.12 0.84 -12.18
N GLU A 49 -3.39 0.26 -13.34
CA GLU A 49 -4.63 0.49 -14.10
C GLU A 49 -5.80 -0.37 -13.58
N GLU A 50 -5.57 -1.12 -12.50
CA GLU A 50 -6.58 -1.96 -11.88
C GLU A 50 -7.35 -1.21 -10.79
N PHE A 51 -8.61 -1.59 -10.64
CA PHE A 51 -9.51 -1.03 -9.64
C PHE A 51 -10.15 -2.17 -8.86
N THR A 52 -10.55 -1.89 -7.62
CA THR A 52 -11.28 -2.87 -6.81
C THR A 52 -12.56 -3.31 -7.53
N LYS A 53 -12.74 -4.63 -7.71
CA LYS A 53 -13.91 -5.21 -8.39
C LYS A 53 -15.23 -4.99 -7.63
N ASP A 54 -15.13 -4.71 -6.34
CA ASP A 54 -16.25 -4.64 -5.40
C ASP A 54 -16.47 -3.19 -4.97
N ALA A 55 -17.00 -2.35 -5.85
CA ALA A 55 -17.46 -1.04 -5.42
C ALA A 55 -18.50 -0.46 -6.38
N GLY A 56 -19.72 -0.99 -6.33
CA GLY A 56 -20.91 -0.37 -6.96
C GLY A 56 -21.19 1.09 -6.55
N HIS A 57 -20.35 1.71 -5.72
CA HIS A 57 -20.43 3.13 -5.36
C HIS A 57 -19.13 3.95 -5.52
N ARG A 58 -17.93 3.36 -5.56
CA ARG A 58 -16.67 4.07 -5.87
C ARG A 58 -15.48 3.11 -6.04
N PRO A 59 -15.04 2.79 -7.27
CA PRO A 59 -13.85 1.99 -7.47
C PRO A 59 -12.64 2.68 -6.84
N SER A 60 -11.90 1.94 -6.03
CA SER A 60 -10.62 2.40 -5.48
C SER A 60 -9.50 1.90 -6.39
N LYS A 61 -8.59 2.80 -6.75
CA LYS A 61 -7.44 2.47 -7.58
C LYS A 61 -6.52 1.53 -6.80
N LEU A 62 -6.06 0.47 -7.46
CA LEU A 62 -5.13 -0.49 -6.88
C LEU A 62 -3.70 -0.01 -7.08
N TYR A 63 -2.88 -0.28 -6.07
CA TYR A 63 -1.48 0.06 -6.03
C TYR A 63 -0.69 -1.22 -5.86
N ARG A 64 0.52 -1.23 -6.41
CA ARG A 64 1.47 -2.33 -6.27
C ARG A 64 2.74 -1.81 -5.63
N TYR A 65 3.34 -2.61 -4.76
CA TYR A 65 4.66 -2.28 -4.23
C TYR A 65 5.72 -2.31 -5.35
N ARG A 66 6.56 -1.29 -5.39
CA ARG A 66 7.72 -1.22 -6.26
C ARG A 66 8.80 -2.07 -5.62
N VAL A 67 8.78 -3.37 -5.93
CA VAL A 67 9.91 -4.24 -5.62
C VAL A 67 11.03 -3.82 -6.57
N ASP A 68 11.86 -2.86 -6.16
CA ASP A 68 13.21 -2.76 -6.71
C ASP A 68 13.88 -4.08 -6.38
N ARG A 69 13.78 -5.05 -7.30
CA ARG A 69 14.62 -6.23 -7.30
C ARG A 69 16.02 -5.78 -7.67
N ASP A 70 16.67 -5.07 -6.76
CA ASP A 70 18.13 -5.02 -6.72
C ASP A 70 18.54 -5.79 -5.47
N THR A 71 18.55 -7.10 -5.61
CA THR A 71 19.48 -7.95 -4.87
C THR A 71 19.82 -9.11 -5.79
N ASN A 72 20.97 -8.93 -6.45
CA ASN A 72 21.96 -9.94 -6.79
C ASN A 72 21.68 -10.88 -7.97
#